data_AF-A0A972J5Y7-F1
#
_entry.id   AF-A0A972J5Y7-F1
#
_cell.length_a   1.000
_cell.length_b   1.000
_cell.length_c   1.000
_cell.angle_alpha   90.00
_cell.angle_beta   90.00
_cell.angle_gamma   90.00
#
_symmetry.space_group_name_H-M   'P 1'
#
loop_
_entity.id
_entity.type
_entity.pdbx_description
1 polymer ?
#
loop_
_entity_poly.entity_id
_entity_poly.type
_entity_poly.pdbx_seq_one_letter_code
_entity_poly.pdbx_strand_id
1 'polypeptide(L)'
;MYALIAAVPILLCVFLMIGLGWGAKKALPVAWLVAALVALLVWQQDFKAVIAYSISGGLSSVDVLVIVFGAIGIMNTLKHSGAVVAIQRVFRDISPDRRVQVILIGFLFGAFIEGAAGFGTPAALAAPL
;
A
#
# COMPACT_ATOMS: atom_id res chain seq x y z
N MET A 1 -26.66 6.86 -9.49
CA MET A 1 -27.05 5.91 -8.42
C MET A 1 -26.06 4.77 -8.27
N TYR A 2 -25.81 3.95 -9.30
CA TYR A 2 -24.88 2.80 -9.21
C TYR A 2 -23.45 3.15 -8.78
N ALA A 3 -22.92 4.29 -9.19
CA ALA A 3 -21.60 4.76 -8.77
C ALA A 3 -21.49 4.95 -7.24
N LEU A 4 -22.55 5.45 -6.59
CA LEU A 4 -22.56 5.62 -5.14
C LEU A 4 -22.55 4.27 -4.43
N ILE A 5 -23.31 3.30 -4.93
CA ILE A 5 -23.34 1.93 -4.38
C ILE A 5 -21.98 1.24 -4.54
N ALA A 6 -21.35 1.38 -5.70
CA ALA A 6 -20.02 0.84 -5.96
C ALA A 6 -18.94 1.45 -5.06
N ALA A 7 -19.12 2.71 -4.62
CA ALA A 7 -18.20 3.37 -3.70
C ALA A 7 -18.36 2.93 -2.24
N VAL A 8 -19.48 2.29 -1.85
CA VAL A 8 -19.78 1.93 -0.45
C VAL A 8 -18.66 1.12 0.21
N PRO A 9 -18.13 0.03 -0.38
CA PRO A 9 -17.07 -0.76 0.26
C PRO A 9 -15.79 0.05 0.50
N ILE A 10 -15.45 0.95 -0.43
CA ILE A 10 -14.27 1.80 -0.36
C ILE A 10 -14.44 2.85 0.74
N LEU A 11 -15.57 3.57 0.72
CA LEU A 11 -15.90 4.58 1.72
C LEU A 11 -15.99 3.97 3.12
N LEU A 12 -16.54 2.76 3.23
CA LEU A 12 -16.58 2.01 4.48
C LEU A 12 -15.16 1.71 4.98
N CYS A 13 -14.27 1.23 4.11
CA CYS A 13 -12.89 0.97 4.50
C CYS A 13 -12.20 2.24 5.02
N VAL A 14 -12.35 3.36 4.33
CA VAL A 14 -11.81 4.67 4.74
C VAL A 14 -12.39 5.10 6.09
N PHE A 15 -13.71 4.98 6.27
CA PHE A 15 -14.38 5.32 7.52
C PHE A 15 -13.93 4.44 8.69
N LEU A 16 -13.81 3.12 8.49
CA LEU A 16 -13.35 2.20 9.53
C LEU A 16 -11.90 2.48 9.94
N MET A 17 -11.02 2.76 8.97
CA MET A 17 -9.59 2.98 9.25
C MET A 17 -9.31 4.38 9.81
N ILE A 18 -9.90 5.42 9.23
CA ILE A 18 -9.65 6.82 9.64
C ILE A 18 -10.59 7.24 10.77
N GLY A 19 -11.88 6.94 10.66
CA GLY A 19 -12.89 7.36 11.61
C GLY A 19 -12.86 6.56 12.91
N LEU A 20 -12.76 5.23 12.82
CA LEU A 20 -12.74 4.35 14.01
C LEU A 20 -11.33 3.90 14.41
N GLY A 21 -10.29 4.26 13.65
CA GLY A 21 -8.91 3.85 13.92
C GLY A 21 -8.69 2.33 13.82
N TRP A 22 -9.54 1.61 13.09
CA TRP A 22 -9.37 0.16 12.96
C TRP A 22 -8.15 -0.17 12.11
N GLY A 23 -7.33 -1.11 12.60
CA GLY A 23 -6.24 -1.65 11.80
C GLY A 23 -6.75 -2.32 10.51
N ALA A 24 -5.95 -2.25 9.45
CA ALA A 24 -6.27 -2.82 8.13
C ALA A 24 -6.71 -4.30 8.21
N LYS A 25 -6.12 -5.09 9.13
CA LYS A 25 -6.48 -6.49 9.40
C LYS A 25 -7.96 -6.71 9.71
N LYS A 26 -8.63 -5.73 10.33
CA LYS A 26 -10.06 -5.79 10.67
C LYS A 26 -10.92 -5.07 9.63
N ALA A 27 -10.47 -3.92 9.15
CA ALA A 27 -11.24 -3.08 8.23
C ALA A 27 -11.40 -3.72 6.83
N LEU A 28 -10.34 -4.30 6.28
CA LEU A 28 -10.34 -4.84 4.91
C LEU A 28 -11.27 -6.06 4.74
N PRO A 29 -11.29 -7.05 5.65
CA PRO A 29 -12.26 -8.16 5.56
C PRO A 29 -13.72 -7.69 5.62
N VAL A 30 -14.01 -6.68 6.44
CA VAL A 30 -15.36 -6.11 6.55
C VAL A 30 -15.76 -5.40 5.26
N ALA A 31 -14.84 -4.61 4.67
CA ALA A 31 -15.07 -3.98 3.38
C ALA A 31 -15.28 -5.02 2.25
N TRP A 32 -14.51 -6.11 2.25
CA TRP A 32 -14.70 -7.22 1.31
C TRP A 32 -16.07 -7.90 1.47
N LEU A 33 -16.52 -8.16 2.70
CA LEU A 33 -17.85 -8.72 2.96
C LEU A 33 -18.95 -7.82 2.40
N VAL A 34 -18.84 -6.51 2.59
CA VAL A 34 -19.81 -5.56 2.04
C VAL A 34 -19.74 -5.53 0.52
N ALA A 35 -18.56 -5.61 -0.09
CA ALA A 35 -18.42 -5.73 -1.55
C ALA A 35 -19.09 -7.00 -2.08
N ALA A 36 -18.93 -8.14 -1.40
CA ALA A 36 -19.56 -9.41 -1.77
C ALA A 36 -21.10 -9.33 -1.67
N LEU A 37 -21.63 -8.76 -0.57
CA LEU A 37 -23.07 -8.55 -0.41
C LEU A 37 -23.64 -7.64 -1.50
N VAL A 38 -22.92 -6.57 -1.82
CA VAL A 38 -23.31 -5.64 -2.87
C VAL A 38 -23.31 -6.31 -4.24
N ALA A 39 -22.31 -7.14 -4.55
CA ALA A 39 -22.25 -7.90 -5.80
C ALA A 39 -23.43 -8.89 -5.96
N LEU A 40 -23.82 -9.57 -4.87
CA LEU A 40 -24.94 -10.52 -4.88
C LEU A 40 -26.30 -9.82 -4.94
N LEU A 41 -26.51 -8.78 -4.12
CA LEU A 41 -27.84 -8.19 -3.94
C LEU A 41 -28.17 -7.15 -5.02
N VAL A 42 -27.19 -6.32 -5.40
CA VAL A 42 -27.42 -5.20 -6.33
C VAL A 42 -27.09 -5.58 -7.76
N TRP A 43 -25.96 -6.27 -7.97
CA TRP A 43 -25.51 -6.71 -9.29
C TRP A 43 -25.99 -8.11 -9.68
N GLN A 44 -26.69 -8.82 -8.78
CA GLN A 44 -27.30 -10.14 -9.03
C GLN A 44 -26.28 -11.13 -9.63
N GLN A 45 -25.02 -11.05 -9.18
CA GLN A 45 -23.96 -11.95 -9.64
C GLN A 45 -24.16 -13.36 -9.11
N ASP A 46 -23.73 -14.36 -9.88
CA ASP A 46 -23.72 -15.74 -9.42
C ASP A 46 -22.77 -15.89 -8.22
N PHE A 47 -23.18 -16.68 -7.23
CA PHE A 47 -22.39 -16.95 -6.03
C PHE A 47 -21.03 -17.55 -6.38
N LYS A 48 -20.96 -18.38 -7.43
CA LYS A 48 -19.70 -18.93 -7.92
C LYS A 48 -18.77 -17.84 -8.46
N ALA A 49 -19.31 -16.82 -9.12
CA ALA A 49 -18.52 -15.71 -9.62
C ALA A 49 -17.91 -14.89 -8.47
N VAL A 50 -18.68 -14.61 -7.42
CA VAL A 50 -18.18 -13.88 -6.24
C VAL A 50 -17.06 -14.64 -5.54
N ILE A 51 -17.17 -15.95 -5.39
CA ILE A 51 -16.09 -16.79 -4.85
C ILE A 51 -14.87 -16.77 -5.78
N ALA A 52 -15.08 -16.95 -7.10
CA ALA A 52 -14.01 -16.97 -8.07
C ALA A 52 -13.21 -15.65 -8.07
N TYR A 53 -13.89 -14.50 -8.05
CA TYR A 53 -13.22 -13.19 -7.94
C TYR A 53 -12.54 -13.00 -6.59
N SER A 54 -13.08 -13.53 -5.50
CA SER A 54 -12.43 -13.47 -4.18
C SER A 54 -11.13 -14.28 -4.16
N ILE A 55 -11.14 -15.48 -4.74
CA ILE A 55 -9.93 -16.32 -4.89
C ILE A 55 -8.94 -15.63 -5.83
N SER A 56 -9.41 -15.13 -6.97
CA SER A 56 -8.56 -14.41 -7.94
C SER A 56 -7.88 -13.21 -7.29
N GLY A 57 -8.62 -12.39 -6.54
CA GLY A 57 -8.05 -11.24 -5.82
C GLY A 57 -7.05 -11.68 -4.74
N GLY A 58 -7.33 -12.78 -4.03
CA GLY A 58 -6.39 -13.39 -3.10
C GLY A 58 -5.10 -13.85 -3.78
N LEU A 59 -5.19 -14.47 -4.95
CA LEU A 59 -4.02 -14.89 -5.73
C LEU A 59 -3.24 -13.68 -6.25
N SER A 60 -3.91 -12.64 -6.76
CA SER A 60 -3.25 -11.40 -7.18
C SER A 60 -2.51 -10.69 -6.04
N SER A 61 -2.90 -10.92 -4.78
CA SER A 61 -2.15 -10.39 -3.64
C SER A 61 -0.75 -10.99 -3.51
N VAL A 62 -0.51 -12.19 -4.05
CA VAL A 62 0.83 -12.82 -4.06
C VAL A 62 1.80 -11.99 -4.86
N ASP A 63 1.39 -11.44 -6.01
CA ASP A 63 2.23 -10.57 -6.83
C ASP A 63 2.69 -9.34 -6.03
N VAL A 64 1.76 -8.71 -5.31
CA VAL A 64 2.05 -7.57 -4.43
C VAL A 64 2.99 -7.99 -3.30
N LEU A 65 2.78 -9.15 -2.67
CA LEU A 65 3.63 -9.65 -1.60
C LEU A 65 5.06 -9.93 -2.07
N VAL A 66 5.24 -10.50 -3.26
CA VAL A 66 6.58 -10.76 -3.86
C VAL A 66 7.31 -9.44 -4.09
N ILE A 67 6.62 -8.42 -4.58
CA ILE A 67 7.20 -7.11 -4.82
C ILE A 67 7.60 -6.43 -3.50
N VAL A 68 6.72 -6.42 -2.49
CA VAL A 68 7.03 -5.87 -1.14
C VAL A 68 8.20 -6.62 -0.50
N PHE A 69 8.23 -7.95 -0.64
CA PHE A 69 9.34 -8.77 -0.16
C PHE A 69 10.66 -8.37 -0.82
N GLY A 70 10.69 -8.21 -2.14
CA GLY A 70 11.87 -7.73 -2.88
C GLY A 70 12.35 -6.37 -2.39
N ALA A 71 11.43 -5.41 -2.21
CA ALA A 71 11.75 -4.07 -1.72
C ALA A 71 12.35 -4.09 -0.30
N ILE A 72 11.77 -4.86 0.62
CA ILE A 72 12.30 -5.04 1.98
C ILE A 72 13.67 -5.74 1.95
N GLY A 73 13.84 -6.73 1.07
CA GLY A 73 15.11 -7.42 0.86
C GLY A 73 16.23 -6.48 0.41
N ILE A 74 15.95 -5.63 -0.58
CA ILE A 74 16.90 -4.59 -1.04
C ILE A 74 17.18 -3.60 0.09
N MET A 75 16.15 -3.14 0.80
CA MET A 75 16.30 -2.19 1.90
C MET A 75 17.20 -2.75 3.02
N ASN A 76 16.97 -3.98 3.44
CA ASN A 76 17.78 -4.62 4.47
C ASN A 76 19.21 -4.85 3.98
N THR A 77 19.39 -5.25 2.71
CA THR A 77 20.72 -5.42 2.11
C THR A 77 21.50 -4.10 2.10
N LEU A 78 20.86 -2.98 1.71
CA LEU A 78 21.47 -1.65 1.74
C LEU A 78 21.84 -1.21 3.16
N LYS A 79 21.00 -1.53 4.15
CA LYS A 79 21.28 -1.23 5.56
C LYS A 79 22.47 -2.03 6.09
N HIS A 80 22.50 -3.33 5.85
CA HIS A 80 23.57 -4.21 6.35
C HIS A 80 24.91 -3.99 5.63
N SER A 81 24.90 -3.65 4.34
CA SER A 81 26.13 -3.35 3.59
C SER A 81 26.74 -1.98 3.90
N GLY A 82 26.06 -1.13 4.68
CA GLY A 82 26.47 0.26 4.90
C GLY A 82 26.24 1.20 3.71
N ALA A 83 25.61 0.71 2.63
CA ALA A 83 25.30 1.51 1.45
C ALA A 83 24.38 2.71 1.77
N VAL A 84 23.48 2.57 2.76
CA VAL A 84 22.68 3.70 3.26
C VAL A 84 23.55 4.86 3.77
N VAL A 85 24.67 4.56 4.44
CA VAL A 85 25.60 5.58 4.96
C VAL A 85 26.37 6.25 3.82
N ALA A 86 26.73 5.49 2.78
CA ALA A 86 27.34 6.04 1.57
C ALA A 86 26.39 7.01 0.87
N ILE A 87 25.12 6.64 0.70
CA ILE A 87 24.07 7.50 0.13
C ILE A 87 23.89 8.77 0.98
N GLN A 88 23.82 8.65 2.30
CA GLN A 88 23.72 9.81 3.20
C GLN A 88 24.92 10.76 3.10
N ARG A 89 26.13 10.25 2.83
CA ARG A 89 27.31 11.10 2.64
C ARG A 89 27.16 11.96 1.38
N VAL A 90 26.73 11.37 0.27
CA VAL A 90 26.47 12.11 -0.98
C VAL A 90 25.45 13.22 -0.77
N PHE A 91 24.37 12.98 -0.03
CA PHE A 91 23.37 14.03 0.24
C PHE A 91 23.89 15.18 1.11
N ARG A 92 24.79 14.90 2.06
CA ARG A 92 25.43 15.95 2.88
C ARG A 92 26.32 16.86 2.05
N ASP A 93 26.93 16.33 0.98
CA ASP A 93 27.77 17.11 0.06
C ASP A 93 26.91 18.02 -0.84
N ILE A 94 25.65 17.67 -1.12
CA ILE A 94 24.72 18.50 -1.90
C ILE A 94 24.23 19.71 -1.08
N SER A 95 23.79 19.48 0.17
CA SER A 95 23.35 20.57 1.05
C SER A 95 23.53 20.20 2.52
N PRO A 96 24.11 21.09 3.35
CA PRO A 96 24.21 20.89 4.80
C PRO A 96 22.89 21.20 5.53
N ASP A 97 21.90 21.82 4.88
CA ASP A 97 20.63 22.14 5.52
C ASP A 97 19.76 20.88 5.68
N ARG A 98 19.42 20.56 6.93
CA ARG A 98 18.55 19.42 7.29
C ARG A 98 17.17 19.52 6.65
N ARG A 99 16.63 20.71 6.41
CA ARG A 99 15.32 20.92 5.79
C ARG A 99 15.35 20.45 4.33
N VAL A 100 16.39 20.83 3.59
CA VAL A 100 16.60 20.44 2.20
C VAL A 100 16.87 18.94 2.11
N GLN A 101 17.66 18.38 3.04
CA GLN A 101 17.91 16.94 3.11
C GLN A 101 16.64 16.12 3.34
N VAL A 102 15.75 16.56 4.24
CA VAL A 102 14.47 15.87 4.48
C VAL A 102 13.61 15.83 3.22
N ILE A 103 13.57 16.91 2.45
CA ILE A 103 12.83 16.96 1.18
C ILE A 103 13.47 16.03 0.16
N LEU A 104 14.80 16.08 -0.01
CA LEU A 104 15.53 15.22 -0.94
C LEU A 104 15.37 13.73 -0.60
N ILE A 105 15.51 13.37 0.68
CA ILE A 105 15.36 11.99 1.15
C ILE A 105 13.90 11.57 1.00
N GLY A 106 12.93 12.36 1.47
CA GLY A 106 11.52 12.02 1.37
C GLY A 106 11.07 11.82 -0.08
N PHE A 107 11.54 12.68 -1.00
CA PHE A 107 11.22 12.59 -2.42
C PHE A 107 11.91 11.42 -3.12
N LEU A 108 13.24 11.30 -2.99
CA LEU A 108 14.02 10.28 -3.70
C LEU A 108 13.85 8.88 -3.11
N PHE A 109 13.71 8.77 -1.78
CA PHE A 109 13.49 7.49 -1.12
C PHE A 109 12.07 6.98 -1.37
N GLY A 110 11.08 7.89 -1.36
CA GLY A 110 9.72 7.58 -1.79
C GLY A 110 9.70 7.03 -3.22
N ALA A 111 10.31 7.75 -4.16
CA ALA A 111 10.43 7.33 -5.55
C ALA A 111 11.23 6.03 -5.74
N PHE A 112 12.28 5.80 -4.95
CA PHE A 112 13.07 4.56 -4.98
C PHE A 112 12.25 3.35 -4.53
N ILE A 113 11.54 3.49 -3.41
CA ILE A 113 10.61 2.44 -2.95
C ILE A 113 9.47 2.29 -3.96
N GLU A 114 9.06 3.34 -4.67
CA GLU A 114 7.99 3.20 -5.68
C GLU A 114 8.47 2.44 -6.90
N GLY A 115 9.70 2.70 -7.34
CA GLY A 115 10.32 1.99 -8.44
C GLY A 115 10.64 0.53 -8.10
N ALA A 116 10.98 0.24 -6.85
CA ALA A 116 11.28 -1.13 -6.38
C ALA A 116 10.02 -1.91 -5.98
N ALA A 117 9.02 -1.26 -5.39
CA ALA A 117 7.82 -1.87 -4.80
C ALA A 117 6.53 -1.67 -5.63
N GLY A 118 6.54 -0.78 -6.62
CA GLY A 118 5.36 -0.46 -7.43
C GLY A 118 4.17 0.14 -6.66
N PHE A 119 3.18 0.66 -7.40
CA PHE A 119 1.80 0.92 -6.93
C PHE A 119 1.62 1.69 -5.60
N GLY A 120 2.25 2.86 -5.40
CA GLY A 120 1.92 3.73 -4.25
C GLY A 120 2.26 3.17 -2.86
N THR A 121 2.88 1.98 -2.80
CA THR A 121 3.46 1.34 -1.62
C THR A 121 4.41 2.22 -0.78
N PRO A 122 5.15 3.20 -1.34
CA PRO A 122 6.01 4.09 -0.55
C PRO A 122 5.22 4.95 0.43
N ALA A 123 4.05 5.45 0.07
CA ALA A 123 3.26 6.29 0.98
C ALA A 123 2.85 5.50 2.24
N ALA A 124 2.52 4.21 2.07
CA ALA A 124 2.15 3.33 3.18
C ALA A 124 3.36 2.94 4.06
N LEU A 125 4.55 2.78 3.48
CA LEU A 125 5.77 2.38 4.20
C LEU A 125 6.59 3.57 4.75
N ALA A 126 6.51 4.73 4.12
CA ALA A 126 7.23 5.94 4.51
C ALA A 126 6.45 6.80 5.52
N ALA A 127 5.11 6.71 5.57
CA ALA A 127 4.31 7.45 6.55
C ALA A 127 4.69 7.25 8.04
N PRO A 128 5.20 6.08 8.49
CA PRO A 128 5.64 5.89 9.87
C PRO A 128 7.08 6.34 10.17
N LEU A 129 7.85 6.78 9.17
CA LEU A 129 9.25 7.24 9.31
C LEU A 129 9.33 8.77 9.40
#